data_AF-A0ABD4X1Q6-F1
#
_entry.id   AF-A0ABD4X1Q6-F1
#
_cell.length_a   1.000
_cell.length_b   1.000
_cell.length_c   1.000
_cell.angle_alpha   90.00
_cell.angle_beta   90.00
_cell.angle_gamma   90.00
#
_symmetry.space_group_name_H-M   'P 1'
#
loop_
_entity.id
_entity.type
_entity.pdbx_description
1 polymer ?
#
loop_
_entity_poly.entity_id
_entity_poly.type
_entity_poly.pdbx_seq_one_letter_code
_entity_poly.pdbx_strand_id
1 'polypeptide(L)'
;MINVIETLLDYIKNSSTDDSPPPPHIGEAMGCWLYFTALAEEVPALETCLNTTTNSELLKLIQDSKNLAESQIDTLKKLMVKEGILLPEIPATKPKSDPNSNSIRSKSNGF
;
A
#
# COMPACT_ATOMS: atom_id res chain seq x y z
N MET A 1 2.33 -3.17 56.83
CA MET A 1 1.31 -2.18 56.42
C MET A 1 1.62 -1.79 54.99
N ILE A 2 0.66 -1.94 54.07
CA ILE A 2 0.82 -1.52 52.68
C ILE A 2 0.77 0.01 52.69
N ASN A 3 1.88 0.66 52.32
CA ASN A 3 1.93 2.10 52.25
C ASN A 3 1.30 2.52 50.91
N VAL A 4 -0.02 2.76 50.94
CA VAL A 4 -0.85 3.03 49.75
C VAL A 4 -0.28 4.17 48.90
N ILE A 5 0.40 5.13 49.55
CA ILE A 5 1.08 6.25 48.91
C ILE A 5 2.30 5.79 48.12
N GLU A 6 3.12 4.87 48.65
CA GLU A 6 4.27 4.30 47.93
C GLU A 6 3.81 3.49 46.72
N THR A 7 2.76 2.68 46.86
CA THR A 7 2.22 1.93 45.72
C THR A 7 1.68 2.83 44.61
N LEU A 8 1.10 3.98 44.96
CA LEU A 8 0.65 4.98 43.97
C LEU A 8 1.83 5.70 43.32
N LEU A 9 2.86 6.07 44.09
CA LEU A 9 4.07 6.70 43.58
C LEU A 9 4.87 5.75 42.69
N ASP A 10 4.94 4.48 43.04
CA ASP A 10 5.60 3.44 42.24
C ASP A 10 4.82 3.18 40.96
N TYR A 11 3.48 3.17 40.99
CA TYR A 11 2.66 3.08 39.78
C TYR A 11 2.90 4.28 38.83
N ILE A 12 2.97 5.51 39.35
CA ILE A 12 3.21 6.72 38.54
C ILE A 12 4.65 6.76 38.00
N LYS A 13 5.64 6.33 38.79
CA LYS A 13 7.04 6.23 38.36
C LYS A 13 7.21 5.14 37.30
N ASN A 14 6.53 4.01 37.48
CA ASN A 14 6.62 2.86 36.58
C ASN A 14 5.71 3.01 35.34
N SER A 15 4.74 3.93 35.36
CA SER A 15 3.99 4.35 34.16
C SER A 15 4.74 5.39 33.33
N SER A 16 5.83 5.97 33.86
CA SER A 16 6.78 6.79 33.10
C SER A 16 7.85 5.92 32.41
N THR A 17 7.45 4.72 31.98
CA THR A 17 8.18 3.90 31.02
C THR A 17 8.21 4.64 29.69
N ASP A 18 9.39 5.09 29.28
CA ASP A 18 9.81 5.45 27.90
C ASP A 18 8.67 5.99 27.02
N ASP A 19 8.64 7.31 26.78
CA ASP A 19 7.65 8.01 25.92
C ASP A 19 7.60 7.50 24.46
N SER A 20 8.38 6.47 24.12
CA SER A 20 8.31 5.75 22.86
C SER A 20 6.99 4.98 22.76
N PRO A 21 6.17 5.22 21.72
CA PRO A 21 4.94 4.47 21.52
C PRO A 21 5.25 2.97 21.44
N PRO A 22 4.38 2.10 22.02
CA PRO A 22 4.60 0.66 21.98
C PRO A 22 4.65 0.18 20.53
N PRO A 23 5.43 -0.89 20.23
CA PRO A 23 5.43 -1.48 18.90
C PRO A 23 4.00 -1.82 18.43
N PRO A 24 3.71 -1.69 17.12
CA PRO A 24 2.38 -1.90 16.59
C PRO A 24 1.86 -3.30 16.94
N HIS A 25 0.60 -3.36 17.38
CA HIS A 25 -0.04 -4.63 17.65
C HIS A 25 -0.16 -5.45 16.35
N ILE A 26 -0.13 -6.78 16.45
CA ILE A 26 -0.13 -7.65 15.25
C ILE A 26 -1.33 -7.40 14.32
N GLY A 27 -2.48 -6.99 14.88
CA GLY A 27 -3.65 -6.60 14.10
C GLY A 27 -3.46 -5.30 13.30
N GLU A 28 -2.72 -4.34 13.84
CA GLU A 28 -2.39 -3.08 13.16
C GLU A 28 -1.36 -3.32 12.06
N ALA A 29 -0.34 -4.15 12.35
CA ALA A 29 0.62 -4.61 11.36
C ALA A 29 -0.06 -5.39 10.22
N MET A 30 -1.02 -6.27 10.56
CA MET A 30 -1.85 -6.98 9.58
C MET A 30 -2.66 -6.03 8.70
N GLY A 31 -3.25 -4.99 9.29
CA GLY A 31 -3.95 -3.95 8.53
C GLY A 31 -3.02 -3.24 7.54
N CYS A 32 -1.80 -2.90 7.96
CA CYS A 32 -0.79 -2.29 7.11
C CYS A 32 -0.41 -3.22 5.94
N TRP A 33 -0.16 -4.51 6.21
CA TRP A 33 0.14 -5.49 5.16
C TRP A 33 -1.02 -5.68 4.18
N LEU A 34 -2.25 -5.81 4.69
CA LEU A 34 -3.41 -6.01 3.85
C LEU A 34 -3.60 -4.82 2.90
N TYR A 35 -3.51 -3.60 3.42
CA TYR A 35 -3.64 -2.41 2.62
C TYR A 35 -2.48 -2.24 1.62
N PHE A 36 -1.26 -2.52 2.04
CA PHE A 36 -0.09 -2.51 1.18
C PHE A 36 -0.22 -3.48 0.00
N THR A 37 -0.64 -4.72 0.28
CA THR A 37 -0.86 -5.74 -0.75
C THR A 37 -1.99 -5.34 -1.70
N ALA A 38 -3.09 -4.78 -1.19
CA ALA A 38 -4.18 -4.29 -2.03
C ALA A 38 -3.71 -3.20 -3.01
N LEU A 39 -2.92 -2.23 -2.55
CA LEU A 39 -2.34 -1.20 -3.41
C LEU A 39 -1.35 -1.78 -4.42
N ALA A 40 -0.55 -2.77 -4.01
CA ALA A 40 0.40 -3.47 -4.87
C ALA A 40 -0.29 -4.26 -6.00
N GLU A 41 -1.52 -4.74 -5.79
CA GLU A 41 -2.35 -5.37 -6.82
C GLU A 41 -3.11 -4.34 -7.68
N GLU A 42 -3.51 -3.21 -7.09
CA GLU A 42 -4.24 -2.15 -7.77
C GLU A 42 -3.41 -1.47 -8.87
N VAL A 43 -2.13 -1.17 -8.60
CA VAL A 43 -1.27 -0.46 -9.58
C VAL A 43 -1.15 -1.23 -10.91
N PRO A 44 -0.80 -2.53 -10.95
CA PRO A 44 -0.81 -3.33 -12.18
C PRO A 44 -2.21 -3.48 -12.82
N ALA A 45 -3.28 -3.41 -12.04
CA ALA A 45 -4.64 -3.41 -12.59
C ALA A 45 -4.93 -2.09 -13.33
N LEU A 46 -4.59 -0.95 -12.73
CA LEU A 46 -4.72 0.37 -13.34
C LEU A 46 -3.84 0.52 -14.60
N GLU A 47 -2.63 -0.02 -14.60
CA GLU A 47 -1.78 -0.09 -15.80
C GLU A 47 -2.44 -0.88 -16.94
N THR A 48 -3.17 -1.94 -16.60
CA THR A 48 -3.94 -2.70 -17.59
C THR A 48 -5.07 -1.84 -18.15
N CYS A 49 -5.80 -1.14 -17.27
CA CYS A 49 -6.86 -0.22 -17.68
C CYS A 49 -6.34 0.91 -18.58
N LEU A 50 -5.15 1.47 -18.32
CA LEU A 50 -4.50 2.47 -19.18
C LEU A 50 -4.20 1.91 -20.59
N ASN A 51 -3.80 0.65 -20.67
CA ASN A 51 -3.49 -0.01 -21.94
C ASN A 51 -4.73 -0.51 -22.71
N THR A 52 -5.91 -0.53 -22.11
CA THR A 52 -7.15 -1.06 -22.75
C THR A 52 -8.24 -0.01 -22.94
N THR A 53 -8.07 1.19 -22.42
CA THR A 53 -9.09 2.26 -22.44
C THR A 53 -8.75 3.29 -23.52
N THR A 54 -9.77 3.78 -24.22
CA THR A 54 -9.63 4.82 -25.26
C THR A 54 -10.31 6.15 -24.90
N ASN A 55 -11.23 6.14 -23.94
CA ASN A 55 -11.92 7.35 -23.48
C ASN A 55 -10.92 8.25 -22.71
N SER A 56 -10.78 9.50 -23.14
CA SER A 56 -9.80 10.45 -22.61
C SER A 56 -10.06 10.89 -21.17
N GLU A 57 -11.32 11.08 -20.78
CA GLU A 57 -11.68 11.43 -19.39
C GLU A 57 -11.39 10.25 -18.46
N LEU A 58 -11.73 9.04 -18.89
CA LEU A 58 -11.47 7.83 -18.12
C LEU A 58 -9.97 7.55 -18.01
N LEU A 59 -9.19 7.77 -19.08
CA LEU A 59 -7.73 7.66 -19.03
C LEU A 59 -7.11 8.60 -18.01
N LYS A 60 -7.59 9.86 -17.94
CA LYS A 60 -7.13 10.82 -16.94
C LYS A 60 -7.45 10.33 -15.52
N LEU A 61 -8.67 9.85 -15.29
CA LEU A 61 -9.07 9.33 -13.98
C LEU A 61 -8.22 8.12 -13.57
N ILE A 62 -7.98 7.18 -14.48
CA ILE A 62 -7.13 6.00 -14.21
C ILE A 62 -5.70 6.44 -13.87
N GLN A 63 -5.15 7.41 -14.60
CA GLN A 63 -3.82 7.94 -14.33
C GLN A 63 -3.74 8.64 -12.96
N ASP A 64 -4.75 9.43 -12.61
CA ASP A 64 -4.85 10.10 -11.31
C ASP A 64 -4.97 9.07 -10.17
N SER A 65 -5.78 8.02 -10.34
CA SER A 65 -5.88 6.90 -9.39
C SER A 65 -4.55 6.16 -9.23
N LYS A 66 -3.81 5.92 -10.33
CA LYS A 66 -2.50 5.26 -10.27
C LYS A 66 -1.50 6.10 -9.48
N ASN A 67 -1.45 7.41 -9.74
CA ASN A 67 -0.58 8.33 -9.01
C ASN A 67 -0.94 8.38 -7.51
N LEU A 68 -2.23 8.32 -7.18
CA LEU A 68 -2.71 8.26 -5.80
C LEU A 68 -2.25 6.98 -5.10
N ALA A 69 -2.45 5.82 -5.74
CA ALA A 69 -2.03 4.53 -5.20
C ALA A 69 -0.51 4.49 -4.95
N GLU A 70 0.30 5.00 -5.88
CA GLU A 70 1.76 5.11 -5.72
C GLU A 70 2.14 6.01 -4.53
N SER A 71 1.48 7.17 -4.38
CA SER A 71 1.70 8.06 -3.23
C SER A 71 1.30 7.41 -1.90
N GLN A 72 0.23 6.60 -1.89
CA GLN A 72 -0.21 5.88 -0.70
C GLN A 72 0.78 4.77 -0.34
N ILE A 73 1.29 4.02 -1.33
CA ILE A 73 2.35 3.02 -1.14
C ILE A 73 3.58 3.68 -0.50
N ASP A 74 4.06 4.81 -1.02
CA ASP A 74 5.24 5.49 -0.48
C ASP A 74 5.04 5.99 0.95
N THR A 75 3.85 6.50 1.25
CA THR A 75 3.50 6.94 2.61
C THR A 75 3.42 5.76 3.57
N LEU A 76 2.78 4.68 3.15
CA LEU A 76 2.63 3.46 3.94
C LEU A 76 3.98 2.77 4.18
N LYS A 77 4.88 2.74 3.19
CA LYS A 77 6.25 2.24 3.37
C LYS A 77 6.99 2.99 4.45
N LYS A 78 6.93 4.33 4.44
CA LYS A 78 7.59 5.17 5.45
C LYS A 78 7.03 4.88 6.84
N LEU A 79 5.71 4.72 6.95
CA LEU A 79 5.05 4.33 8.20
C LEU A 79 5.53 2.95 8.66
N MET A 80 5.44 1.93 7.81
CA MET A 80 5.81 0.56 8.14
C MET A 80 7.27 0.45 8.56
N VAL A 81 8.20 1.10 7.85
CA VAL A 81 9.63 1.13 8.22
C VAL A 81 9.85 1.82 9.55
N LYS A 82 9.18 2.96 9.77
CA LYS A 82 9.29 3.71 11.03
C LYS A 82 8.81 2.89 12.23
N GLU A 83 7.71 2.16 12.07
CA GLU A 83 7.09 1.35 13.12
C GLU A 83 7.68 -0.08 13.21
N GLY A 84 8.73 -0.40 12.42
CA GLY A 84 9.40 -1.70 12.46
C GLY A 84 8.64 -2.86 11.81
N ILE A 85 7.64 -2.56 10.97
CA ILE A 85 6.85 -3.54 10.22
C ILE A 85 7.60 -3.95 8.95
N LEU A 86 7.78 -5.26 8.75
CA LEU A 86 8.43 -5.81 7.56
C LEU A 86 7.67 -5.46 6.27
N LEU A 87 8.38 -5.09 5.21
CA LEU A 87 7.78 -4.82 3.90
C LEU A 87 7.71 -6.12 3.07
N PRO A 88 6.53 -6.49 2.55
CA PRO A 88 6.41 -7.60 1.61
C PRO A 88 6.92 -7.20 0.21
N GLU A 89 7.26 -8.20 -0.60
CA GLU A 89 7.69 -7.97 -1.99
C GLU A 89 6.53 -7.46 -2.86
N ILE A 90 6.80 -6.52 -3.77
CA ILE A 90 5.81 -5.94 -4.70
C ILE A 90 6.04 -6.52 -6.09
N PRO A 91 4.99 -6.92 -6.83
CA PRO A 91 5.09 -7.33 -8.23
C PRO A 91 5.67 -6.22 -9.12
N ALA A 92 6.43 -6.62 -10.16
CA ALA A 92 7.03 -5.68 -11.10
C ALA A 92 5.99 -4.96 -11.97
N THR A 93 6.30 -3.72 -12.36
CA THR A 93 5.52 -2.88 -13.29
C THR A 93 5.24 -3.58 -14.61
N LYS A 94 4.02 -3.43 -15.16
CA LYS A 94 3.64 -4.03 -16.44
C LYS A 94 4.26 -3.26 -17.63
N PRO A 95 4.62 -3.95 -18.72
CA PRO A 95 5.09 -3.29 -19.94
C PRO A 95 3.97 -2.47 -20.58
N LYS A 96 4.32 -1.31 -21.15
CA LYS A 96 3.40 -0.48 -21.94
C LYS A 96 2.97 -1.23 -23.19
N SER A 97 1.66 -1.30 -23.43
CA SER A 97 1.07 -1.95 -24.61
C SER A 97 0.19 -0.95 -25.37
N ASP A 98 0.23 -0.97 -26.70
CA ASP A 98 -0.67 -0.14 -27.52
C ASP A 98 -2.05 -0.81 -27.59
N PRO A 99 -3.13 -0.16 -27.10
CA PRO A 99 -4.49 -0.70 -27.16
C PRO A 99 -4.94 -1.11 -28.57
N ASN A 100 -4.40 -0.47 -29.61
CA ASN A 100 -4.77 -0.73 -31.01
C ASN A 100 -3.94 -1.84 -31.67
N SER A 101 -2.88 -2.31 -31.01
CA SER A 101 -1.98 -3.33 -31.56
C SER A 101 -2.53 -4.76 -31.52
N ASN A 102 -3.58 -5.01 -30.72
CA ASN A 102 -4.18 -6.34 -30.54
C ASN A 102 -5.09 -6.80 -31.72
N SER A 103 -5.29 -5.95 -32.74
CA SER A 103 -6.24 -6.20 -33.84
C SER A 103 -5.60 -6.77 -35.14
N ILE A 104 -4.27 -6.77 -35.28
CA ILE A 104 -3.65 -7.02 -36.60
C ILE A 104 -3.52 -8.53 -36.96
N ARG A 105 -3.73 -9.47 -36.04
CA ARG A 105 -3.54 -10.92 -36.29
C ARG A 105 -4.81 -11.72 -36.59
N SER A 106 -5.85 -11.12 -37.16
CA SER A 106 -7.06 -11.87 -37.59
C SER A 106 -7.39 -11.74 -39.08
N LYS A 107 -6.73 -10.86 -39.85
CA LYS A 107 -7.05 -10.65 -41.29
C LYS A 107 -5.85 -10.85 -42.21
N SER A 108 -5.10 -11.92 -42.02
CA SER A 108 -4.15 -12.39 -43.04
C SER A 108 -4.03 -13.91 -42.97
N ASN A 109 -5.04 -14.60 -43.49
CA ASN A 109 -4.92 -15.96 -44.04
C ASN A 109 -6.17 -16.19 -44.91
N GLY A 110 -6.22 -15.47 -46.03
CA GLY A 110 -6.99 -15.81 -47.20
C GLY A 110 -6.01 -15.99 -48.35
N PHE A 111 -5.55 -17.23 -48.52
CA PHE A 111 -4.99 -17.74 -49.78
C PHE A 111 -6.05 -18.66 -50.39
#